data_AF-A0A7C3NSJ6-F1
#
_entry.id   AF-A0A7C3NSJ6-F1
#
_cell.length_a   1.000
_cell.length_b   1.000
_cell.length_c   1.000
_cell.angle_alpha   90.00
_cell.angle_beta   90.00
_cell.angle_gamma   90.00
#
_symmetry.space_group_name_H-M   'P 1'
#
loop_
_entity.id
_entity.type
_entity.pdbx_description
1 polymer ?
#
loop_
_entity_poly.entity_id
_entity_poly.type
_entity_poly.pdbx_seq_one_letter_code
_entity_poly.pdbx_strand_id
1 'polypeptide(L)' 'MEFSRPLTTSPGTPKTRLDILRRAFKATLADPEFLAQANKLKLDIAHVSGEESEKLVNEVLSIPPKVKENLRYLSSVK' A
#
# COMPACT_ATOMS: atom_id res chain seq x y z
N MET A 1 4.01 9.95 -3.78
CA MET A 1 2.96 8.96 -3.47
C MET A 1 3.54 8.02 -2.44
N GLU A 2 3.16 8.17 -1.18
CA GLU A 2 3.80 7.44 -0.07
C GLU A 2 3.55 5.92 -0.12
N PHE A 3 2.54 5.46 -0.87
CA PHE A 3 2.29 4.06 -1.16
C PHE A 3 1.93 3.92 -2.64
N SER A 4 2.85 3.36 -3.45
CA SER A 4 2.67 3.25 -4.91
C SER A 4 2.53 1.82 -5.41
N ARG A 5 2.95 0.82 -4.64
CA ARG A 5 2.95 -0.60 -5.01
C ARG A 5 2.34 -1.46 -3.89
N PRO A 6 1.00 -1.52 -3.79
CA PRO A 6 0.30 -2.37 -2.85
C PRO A 6 0.66 -3.84 -3.00
N LEU A 7 0.82 -4.53 -1.88
CA LEU A 7 0.60 -5.97 -1.82
C LEU A 7 -0.72 -6.23 -1.09
N THR A 8 -1.71 -6.78 -1.79
CA THR A 8 -3.05 -7.00 -1.26
C THR A 8 -3.39 -8.48 -1.14
N THR A 9 -4.38 -8.80 -0.32
CA THR A 9 -4.92 -10.15 -0.14
C THR A 9 -6.39 -10.18 -0.53
N SER A 10 -6.96 -11.38 -0.69
CA SER A 10 -8.37 -11.54 -1.01
C SER A 10 -9.28 -10.98 0.09
N PRO A 11 -10.45 -10.41 -0.27
CA PRO A 11 -11.48 -10.05 0.69
C PRO A 11 -11.84 -11.22 1.61
N GLY A 12 -12.04 -10.95 2.90
CA GLY A 12 -12.39 -11.98 3.88
C GLY A 12 -11.21 -12.80 4.43
N THR A 13 -9.96 -12.44 4.11
CA THR A 13 -8.79 -13.06 4.73
C THR A 13 -8.88 -12.98 6.27
N PRO A 14 -8.77 -14.11 7.01
CA PRO A 14 -8.86 -14.11 8.46
C PRO A 14 -7.82 -13.18 9.11
N LYS A 15 -8.22 -12.41 10.14
CA LYS A 15 -7.35 -11.45 10.82
C LYS A 15 -6.02 -12.04 11.29
N THR A 16 -6.04 -13.27 11.81
CA THR A 16 -4.83 -13.99 12.24
C THR A 16 -3.84 -14.22 11.09
N ARG A 17 -4.34 -14.58 9.90
CA ARG A 17 -3.50 -14.77 8.70
C ARG A 17 -2.97 -13.43 8.21
N LEU A 18 -3.82 -12.40 8.21
CA LEU A 18 -3.43 -11.05 7.81
C LEU A 18 -2.30 -10.51 8.69
N ASP A 19 -2.38 -10.71 10.00
CA ASP A 19 -1.35 -10.31 10.95
C ASP A 19 -0.01 -11.02 10.70
N ILE A 20 -0.04 -12.33 10.46
CA ILE A 20 1.16 -13.11 10.10
C ILE A 20 1.81 -12.55 8.84
N LEU A 21 1.01 -12.28 7.79
CA LEU A 21 1.50 -11.74 6.52
C LEU A 21 2.10 -10.34 6.70
N ARG A 22 1.46 -9.47 7.48
CA ARG A 22 1.98 -8.13 7.79
C ARG A 22 3.32 -8.20 8.50
N ARG A 23 3.44 -9.06 9.51
CA ARG A 23 4.70 -9.26 10.26
C ARG A 23 5.81 -9.80 9.36
N ALA A 24 5.51 -10.83 8.57
CA ALA A 24 6.47 -11.40 7.63
C ALA A 24 6.95 -10.38 6.60
N PHE A 25 6.02 -9.62 6.01
CA PHE A 25 6.35 -8.59 5.02
C PHE A 25 7.24 -7.48 5.62
N LYS A 26 6.88 -6.98 6.80
CA LYS A 26 7.71 -6.00 7.52
C LYS A 26 9.11 -6.55 7.81
N ALA A 27 9.22 -7.81 8.24
CA ALA A 27 10.51 -8.43 8.51
C ALA A 27 11.37 -8.55 7.24
N THR A 28 10.78 -8.96 6.11
CA THR A 28 11.48 -9.04 4.82
C THR A 28 11.98 -7.69 4.34
N LEU A 29 11.17 -6.63 4.45
CA LEU A 29 11.60 -5.29 4.01
C LEU A 29 12.65 -4.65 4.92
N ALA A 30 12.80 -5.15 6.15
CA ALA A 30 13.85 -4.74 7.07
C ALA A 30 15.10 -5.64 7.00
N ASP A 31 15.05 -6.72 6.22
CA ASP A 31 16.13 -7.69 6.13
C ASP A 31 17.35 -7.09 5.39
N PRO A 32 18.57 -7.18 5.96
CA PRO A 32 19.75 -6.56 5.37
C PRO A 32 20.17 -7.21 4.04
N GLU A 33 19.95 -8.52 3.85
CA GLU A 33 20.26 -9.19 2.59
C GLU A 33 19.29 -8.76 1.49
N PHE A 34 18.01 -8.62 1.83
CA PHE A 34 16.98 -8.08 0.94
C PHE A 34 17.31 -6.64 0.52
N LEU A 35 17.64 -5.77 1.49
CA LEU A 35 17.99 -4.37 1.23
C LEU A 35 19.29 -4.24 0.41
N ALA A 36 20.28 -5.09 0.64
CA ALA A 36 21.50 -5.10 -0.16
C ALA A 36 21.21 -5.46 -1.64
N GLN A 37 20.33 -6.42 -1.88
CA GLN A 37 19.88 -6.77 -3.23
C GLN A 37 19.06 -5.65 -3.87
N ALA A 38 18.12 -5.06 -3.14
CA ALA A 38 17.33 -3.93 -3.61
C ALA A 38 18.22 -2.75 -4.04
N ASN A 39 19.24 -2.41 -3.23
CA ASN A 39 20.22 -1.38 -3.57
C ASN A 39 21.02 -1.69 -4.85
N LYS A 40 21.47 -2.94 -5.04
CA LYS A 40 22.14 -3.36 -6.29
C LYS A 40 21.26 -3.17 -7.51
N LEU A 41 19.96 -3.39 -7.35
CA LEU A 41 18.94 -3.20 -8.39
C LEU A 41 18.44 -1.75 -8.50
N LYS A 42 18.97 -0.83 -7.67
CA LYS A 42 18.53 0.57 -7.57
C LYS A 42 17.04 0.71 -7.27
N LEU A 43 16.51 -0.21 -6.46
CA LEU A 43 15.15 -0.17 -5.97
C LEU A 43 15.12 0.54 -4.62
N ASP A 44 14.42 1.67 -4.56
CA ASP A 44 14.14 2.37 -3.31
C ASP A 44 13.01 1.64 -2.56
N ILE A 45 13.30 1.21 -1.34
CA ILE A 45 12.38 0.45 -0.50
C ILE A 45 11.94 1.31 0.68
N ALA A 46 10.74 1.88 0.56
CA ALA A 46 10.06 2.55 1.65
C ALA A 46 8.84 1.73 2.08
N HIS A 47 8.91 1.11 3.25
CA HIS A 47 7.81 0.32 3.79
C HIS A 47 6.71 1.24 4.36
N VAL A 48 5.49 1.07 3.86
CA VAL A 48 4.26 1.59 4.49
C VAL A 48 3.48 0.43 5.08
N SER A 49 3.04 0.56 6.33
CA SER A 49 2.29 -0.50 6.98
C SER A 49 0.93 -0.72 6.29
N GLY A 50 0.40 -1.93 6.43
CA GLY A 50 -0.95 -2.24 5.93
C GLY A 50 -2.03 -1.35 6.55
N GLU A 51 -1.88 -1.00 7.83
CA GLU A 51 -2.82 -0.15 8.55
C GLU A 51 -2.82 1.30 8.03
N GLU A 52 -1.64 1.88 7.80
CA GLU A 52 -1.51 3.20 7.19
C GLU A 52 -2.04 3.19 5.75
N SER A 53 -1.80 2.11 5.01
CA SER A 53 -2.32 1.92 3.67
C SER A 53 -3.86 1.86 3.66
N GLU A 54 -4.47 1.15 4.60
CA GLU A 54 -5.93 1.09 4.78
C GLU A 54 -6.52 2.46 5.13
N LYS A 55 -5.85 3.22 6.00
CA LYS A 55 -6.26 4.57 6.38
C LYS A 55 -6.26 5.51 5.16
N LEU A 56 -5.17 5.52 4.40
CA LEU A 56 -5.04 6.34 3.18
C LEU A 56 -6.09 5.97 2.13
N VAL A 57 -6.33 4.67 1.92
CA VAL A 57 -7.37 4.21 0.99
C VAL A 57 -8.76 4.65 1.45
N ASN A 58 -9.08 4.50 2.74
CA ASN A 58 -10.37 4.93 3.28
C ASN A 58 -10.57 6.44 3.14
N GLU A 59 -9.53 7.25 3.36
CA GLU A 59 -9.58 8.70 3.15
C GLU A 59 -9.94 9.03 1.71
N VAL A 60 -9.25 8.42 0.74
CA VAL A 60 -9.54 8.61 -0.69
C VAL A 60 -10.96 8.16 -1.06
N LEU A 61 -11.42 7.04 -0.52
CA LEU A 61 -12.76 6.53 -0.79
C LEU A 61 -13.86 7.42 -0.17
N SER A 62 -13.58 8.04 0.98
CA SER A 62 -14.48 8.94 1.72
C SER A 62 -14.68 10.32 1.08
N ILE A 63 -13.92 10.65 0.02
CA ILE A 63 -14.05 11.94 -0.68
C ILE A 63 -15.52 12.17 -1.08
N PRO A 64 -16.11 13.34 -0.72
CA PRO A 64 -17.51 13.64 -1.02
C PRO A 64 -17.80 13.59 -2.53
N PRO A 65 -19.03 13.19 -2.92
CA PRO A 65 -19.41 13.07 -4.33
C PRO A 65 -19.24 14.39 -5.11
N LYS A 66 -19.49 15.53 -4.47
CA LYS A 66 -19.28 16.87 -5.07
C LYS A 66 -17.80 17.15 -5.41
N VAL A 67 -16.88 16.66 -4.59
CA VAL A 67 -15.44 16.78 -4.85
C VAL A 67 -15.03 15.81 -5.96
N LYS A 68 -15.57 14.59 -5.98
CA LYS A 68 -15.38 13.63 -7.09
C LYS A 68 -15.84 14.20 -8.43
N GLU A 69 -16.98 14.90 -8.43
CA GLU A 69 -17.51 15.57 -9.63
C GLU A 69 -16.59 16.69 -10.12
N ASN A 70 -16.11 17.54 -9.21
CA ASN A 70 -15.18 18.61 -9.54
C ASN A 70 -13.83 18.11 -10.05
N LEU A 71 -13.36 16.96 -9.56
CA LEU A 71 -12.08 16.34 -9.96
C LEU A 71 -12.22 15.39 -11.15
N ARG A 72 -13.40 15.29 -11.77
CA ARG A 72 -13.67 14.37 -12.89
C ARG A 72 -12.74 14.60 -14.09
N TYR A 73 -12.26 15.83 -14.30
CA TYR A 73 -11.33 16.17 -15.38
C TYR A 73 -9.92 15.56 -15.20
N LEU A 74 -9.57 15.09 -13.99
CA LEU A 74 -8.29 14.42 -13.69
C LEU A 74 -8.35 12.89 -13.90
N SER A 75 -9.55 12.33 -14.04
CA SER A 75 -9.76 10.91 -14.31
C SER A 75 -9.49 10.63 -15.79
N SER A 76 -8.40 9.93 -16.11
CA SER A 76 -8.12 9.44 -17.48
C SER A 76 -9.03 8.28 -17.93
N VAL A 77 -9.99 7.86 -17.11
CA VAL A 77 -10.97 6.86 -17.48
C VAL A 77 -12.12 7.56 -18.20
N LYS A 78 -12.23 7.30 -19.51
CA LYS A 78 -13.43 7.59 -20.33
C LYS A 78 -14.63 6.80 -19.81
#